data_AF-A0A7J0F1V4-F1
#
_entry.id   AF-A0A7J0F1V4-F1
#
_cell.length_a   1.000
_cell.length_b   1.000
_cell.length_c   1.000
_cell.angle_alpha   90.00
_cell.angle_beta   90.00
_cell.angle_gamma   90.00
#
_symmetry.space_group_name_H-M   'P 1'
#
loop_
_entity.id
_entity.type
_entity.pdbx_description
1 polymer ?
#
loop_
_entity_poly.entity_id
_entity_poly.type
_entity_poly.pdbx_seq_one_letter_code
_entity_poly.pdbx_strand_id
1 'polypeptide(L)'
;MIVDDIGDVTVSNDGATILKMLDFEHPAAKVLVELAELQEREVGDGTTSAAIIAADLLKVAEAMQAVKMTNAWGEIKYPIKGINILKAHGKSAKNSYLLNGYALNTARAAQGMPPRVTPARIACLGFNLQGTKMQLGIQVLVTDLRELEKIRQREADTTKERIEKLLKAGANYFVEAGAIAVRRVRKEDIHHVAKAAGATVVSTFVDMEGEETFDSSLLGHADEVVEEHIADNDVSLILRGANDYMLDEMERALYDSLSIAKRTLESNTILAVNAAKDATKLVAKLRAYHHLCYMDSGLDLSKGTTRNTLETGVFEPAMSKVKIIQFATEASIRILRVGDMIMLVKDESQKR
;
A
#
# COMPACT_ATOMS: atom_id res chain seq x y z
N MET A 1 -30.93 -9.29 0.64
CA MET A 1 -32.09 -9.01 1.53
C MET A 1 -31.83 -7.67 2.17
N ILE A 2 -32.72 -6.72 1.91
CA ILE A 2 -32.71 -5.36 2.46
C ILE A 2 -34.04 -5.20 3.19
N VAL A 3 -34.03 -4.46 4.29
CA VAL A 3 -35.23 -4.07 5.04
C VAL A 3 -35.26 -2.56 4.99
N ASP A 4 -36.40 -1.98 4.61
CA ASP A 4 -36.57 -0.53 4.60
C ASP A 4 -36.93 0.04 5.99
N ASP A 5 -37.06 1.36 6.09
CA ASP A 5 -37.41 2.05 7.34
C ASP A 5 -38.84 1.77 7.82
N ILE A 6 -39.69 1.17 6.98
CA ILE A 6 -41.08 0.82 7.25
C ILE A 6 -41.18 -0.65 7.73
N GLY A 7 -40.16 -1.46 7.47
CA GLY A 7 -40.05 -2.87 7.84
C GLY A 7 -40.32 -3.85 6.68
N ASP A 8 -40.50 -3.35 5.46
CA ASP A 8 -40.72 -4.19 4.28
C ASP A 8 -39.42 -4.85 3.82
N VAL A 9 -39.48 -6.16 3.60
CA VAL A 9 -38.30 -7.00 3.30
C VAL A 9 -38.20 -7.25 1.81
N THR A 10 -37.25 -6.61 1.13
CA THR A 10 -36.95 -6.89 -0.27
C THR A 10 -35.81 -7.91 -0.42
N VAL A 11 -36.06 -8.96 -1.21
CA VAL A 11 -35.05 -9.94 -1.62
C VAL A 11 -34.85 -9.85 -3.12
N SER A 12 -33.77 -9.17 -3.53
CA SER A 12 -33.28 -9.13 -4.92
C SER A 12 -31.81 -9.54 -4.98
N ASN A 13 -31.35 -10.01 -6.14
CA ASN A 13 -29.95 -10.20 -6.50
C ASN A 13 -29.44 -9.17 -7.52
N ASP A 14 -30.32 -8.31 -8.06
CA ASP A 14 -29.92 -7.26 -9.00
C ASP A 14 -29.19 -6.12 -8.24
N GLY A 15 -28.03 -5.75 -8.79
CA GLY A 15 -27.18 -4.70 -8.24
C GLY A 15 -27.81 -3.32 -8.29
N ALA A 16 -28.55 -2.97 -9.34
CA ALA A 16 -29.17 -1.65 -9.44
C ALA A 16 -30.29 -1.47 -8.40
N THR A 17 -31.14 -2.49 -8.23
CA THR A 17 -32.19 -2.55 -7.21
C THR A 17 -31.60 -2.49 -5.80
N ILE A 18 -30.54 -3.28 -5.53
CA ILE A 18 -29.83 -3.26 -4.25
C ILE A 18 -29.25 -1.87 -3.95
N LEU A 19 -28.58 -1.25 -4.93
CA LEU A 19 -27.91 0.05 -4.75
C LEU A 19 -28.89 1.22 -4.60
N LYS A 20 -30.12 1.12 -5.15
CA LYS A 20 -31.20 2.11 -4.92
C LYS A 20 -31.79 2.07 -3.51
N MET A 21 -31.87 0.88 -2.92
CA MET A 21 -32.47 0.67 -1.59
C MET A 21 -31.49 0.94 -0.44
N LEU A 22 -30.21 1.14 -0.74
CA LEU A 22 -29.20 1.57 0.21
C LEU A 22 -29.11 3.10 0.16
N ASP A 23 -29.50 3.78 1.24
CA ASP A 23 -29.32 5.23 1.31
C ASP A 23 -27.84 5.57 1.49
N PHE A 24 -27.27 6.28 0.51
CA PHE A 24 -25.86 6.62 0.47
C PHE A 24 -25.70 8.14 0.59
N GLU A 25 -25.15 8.62 1.71
CA GLU A 25 -24.85 10.04 1.85
C GLU A 25 -23.70 10.49 0.92
N HIS A 26 -22.67 9.66 0.78
CA HIS A 26 -21.42 10.03 0.12
C HIS A 26 -21.57 10.23 -1.41
N PRO A 27 -21.15 11.36 -1.99
CA PRO A 27 -21.42 11.67 -3.40
C PRO A 27 -20.74 10.70 -4.38
N ALA A 28 -19.55 10.17 -4.07
CA ALA A 28 -18.93 9.16 -4.93
C ALA A 28 -19.70 7.82 -4.92
N ALA A 29 -20.41 7.49 -3.83
CA ALA A 29 -21.29 6.33 -3.80
C ALA A 29 -22.53 6.57 -4.68
N LYS A 30 -23.11 7.79 -4.64
CA LYS A 30 -24.20 8.17 -5.56
C LYS A 30 -23.80 8.05 -7.03
N VAL A 31 -22.57 8.41 -7.41
CA VAL A 31 -22.05 8.19 -8.78
C VAL A 31 -21.97 6.70 -9.15
N LEU A 32 -21.73 5.79 -8.19
CA LEU A 32 -21.79 4.34 -8.41
C LEU A 32 -23.23 3.80 -8.50
N VAL A 33 -24.21 4.44 -7.83
CA VAL A 33 -25.64 4.16 -8.05
C VAL A 33 -26.07 4.62 -9.44
N GLU A 34 -25.75 5.87 -9.84
CA GLU A 34 -25.99 6.40 -11.19
C GLU A 34 -25.40 5.49 -12.28
N LEU A 35 -24.20 4.94 -12.07
CA LEU A 35 -23.57 3.95 -12.96
C LEU A 35 -24.42 2.69 -13.12
N ALA A 36 -24.89 2.10 -12.02
CA ALA A 36 -25.69 0.88 -12.04
C ALA A 36 -27.06 1.12 -12.68
N GLU A 37 -27.67 2.27 -12.45
CA GLU A 37 -28.92 2.70 -13.10
C GLU A 37 -28.77 2.90 -14.60
N LEU A 38 -27.67 3.51 -15.04
CA LEU A 38 -27.40 3.77 -16.45
C LEU A 38 -27.15 2.45 -17.20
N GLN A 39 -26.42 1.51 -16.58
CA GLN A 39 -26.25 0.14 -17.11
C GLN A 39 -27.59 -0.61 -17.19
N GLU A 40 -28.45 -0.51 -16.17
CA GLU A 40 -29.79 -1.12 -16.16
C GLU A 40 -30.69 -0.54 -17.27
N ARG A 41 -30.66 0.78 -17.48
CA ARG A 41 -31.48 1.45 -18.50
C ARG A 41 -31.04 1.14 -19.94
N GLU A 42 -29.73 1.07 -20.18
CA GLU A 42 -29.16 0.92 -21.54
C GLU A 42 -28.99 -0.54 -21.96
N VAL A 43 -28.89 -1.47 -21.00
CA VAL A 43 -28.54 -2.88 -21.25
C VAL A 43 -29.43 -3.86 -20.47
N GLY A 44 -29.84 -3.55 -19.24
CA GLY A 44 -30.68 -4.41 -18.38
C GLY A 44 -29.99 -5.64 -17.79
N ASP A 45 -28.66 -5.70 -17.83
CA ASP A 45 -27.84 -6.74 -17.21
C ASP A 45 -26.43 -6.21 -16.92
N GLY A 46 -25.70 -6.84 -16.01
CA GLY A 46 -24.32 -6.50 -15.66
C GLY A 46 -24.19 -5.31 -14.71
N THR A 47 -25.29 -4.86 -14.08
CA THR A 47 -25.34 -3.78 -13.08
C THR A 47 -24.33 -4.00 -11.94
N THR A 48 -24.32 -5.21 -11.39
CA THR A 48 -23.35 -5.68 -10.38
C THR A 48 -21.91 -5.64 -10.90
N SER A 49 -21.69 -6.07 -12.14
CA SER A 49 -20.35 -6.13 -12.75
C SER A 49 -19.78 -4.73 -12.99
N ALA A 50 -20.61 -3.79 -13.47
CA ALA A 50 -20.20 -2.39 -13.67
C ALA A 50 -19.79 -1.74 -12.34
N ALA A 51 -20.61 -1.90 -11.28
CA ALA A 51 -20.32 -1.34 -9.96
C ALA A 51 -19.04 -1.94 -9.33
N ILE A 52 -18.84 -3.26 -9.42
CA ILE A 52 -17.63 -3.93 -8.90
C ILE A 52 -16.39 -3.49 -9.67
N ILE A 53 -16.45 -3.45 -11.02
CA ILE A 53 -15.31 -3.02 -11.85
C ILE A 53 -14.92 -1.57 -11.53
N ALA A 54 -15.90 -0.66 -11.39
CA ALA A 54 -15.61 0.72 -11.00
C ALA A 54 -15.00 0.82 -9.58
N ALA A 55 -15.54 0.08 -8.61
CA ALA A 55 -15.03 0.10 -7.23
C ALA A 55 -13.60 -0.45 -7.12
N ASP A 56 -13.26 -1.51 -7.85
CA ASP A 56 -11.91 -2.06 -7.87
C ASP A 56 -10.95 -1.17 -8.66
N LEU A 57 -11.38 -0.57 -9.78
CA LEU A 57 -10.60 0.44 -10.50
C LEU A 57 -10.20 1.62 -9.60
N LEU A 58 -11.10 2.08 -8.72
CA LEU A 58 -10.83 3.18 -7.79
C LEU A 58 -9.79 2.80 -6.71
N LYS A 59 -10.01 1.71 -5.98
CA LYS A 59 -9.05 1.23 -4.94
C LYS A 59 -7.66 0.97 -5.51
N VAL A 60 -7.63 0.38 -6.71
CA VAL A 60 -6.38 0.09 -7.41
C VAL A 60 -5.73 1.37 -7.92
N ALA A 61 -6.50 2.32 -8.46
CA ALA A 61 -5.97 3.60 -8.92
C ALA A 61 -5.29 4.39 -7.78
N GLU A 62 -5.89 4.44 -6.59
CA GLU A 62 -5.34 5.13 -5.42
C GLU A 62 -3.98 4.54 -5.01
N ALA A 63 -3.94 3.24 -4.73
CA ALA A 63 -2.71 2.55 -4.33
C ALA A 63 -1.62 2.57 -5.43
N MET A 64 -2.00 2.57 -6.72
CA MET A 64 -1.05 2.54 -7.83
C MET A 64 -0.62 3.92 -8.31
N GLN A 65 -1.40 4.98 -8.09
CA GLN A 65 -0.94 6.36 -8.27
C GLN A 65 0.21 6.69 -7.31
N ALA A 66 0.12 6.27 -6.05
CA ALA A 66 1.16 6.47 -5.05
C ALA A 66 2.52 5.84 -5.42
N VAL A 67 2.52 4.76 -6.22
CA VAL A 67 3.72 4.00 -6.60
C VAL A 67 4.07 4.16 -8.09
N LYS A 68 3.38 5.06 -8.80
CA LYS A 68 3.57 5.30 -10.24
C LYS A 68 4.97 5.82 -10.53
N MET A 69 5.77 5.05 -11.29
CA MET A 69 7.05 5.51 -11.81
C MET A 69 6.98 5.66 -13.33
N THR A 70 7.34 6.84 -13.83
CA THR A 70 7.55 7.08 -15.27
C THR A 70 9.05 6.97 -15.56
N ASN A 71 9.44 6.06 -16.44
CA ASN A 71 10.83 5.95 -16.89
C ASN A 71 11.17 7.13 -17.83
N ALA A 72 12.46 7.38 -18.08
CA ALA A 72 12.92 8.43 -19.00
C ALA A 72 12.34 8.32 -20.43
N TRP A 73 11.89 7.13 -20.83
CA TRP A 73 11.23 6.85 -22.12
C TRP A 73 9.70 7.02 -22.11
N GLY A 74 9.10 7.58 -21.06
CA GLY A 74 7.66 7.80 -20.95
C GLY A 74 6.83 6.55 -20.56
N GLU A 75 7.44 5.37 -20.50
CA GLU A 75 6.79 4.16 -19.99
C GLU A 75 6.38 4.32 -18.52
N ILE A 76 5.10 4.07 -18.23
CA ILE A 76 4.57 4.02 -16.86
C ILE A 76 4.73 2.59 -16.34
N LYS A 77 5.43 2.42 -15.22
CA LYS A 77 5.57 1.13 -14.51
C LYS A 77 5.10 1.27 -13.06
N TYR A 78 4.43 0.23 -12.59
CA TYR A 78 3.93 0.11 -11.22
C TYR A 78 4.66 -1.03 -10.49
N PRO A 79 5.77 -0.74 -9.80
CA PRO A 79 6.53 -1.76 -9.08
C PRO A 79 5.82 -2.14 -7.77
N ILE A 80 5.22 -3.34 -7.71
CA ILE A 80 4.58 -3.88 -6.49
C ILE A 80 5.55 -3.89 -5.28
N LYS A 81 6.86 -4.09 -5.53
CA LYS A 81 7.93 -3.97 -4.51
C LYS A 81 8.05 -2.59 -3.85
N GLY A 82 7.37 -1.56 -4.35
CA GLY A 82 7.27 -0.25 -3.70
C GLY A 82 6.25 -0.20 -2.56
N ILE A 83 5.35 -1.18 -2.46
CA ILE A 83 4.34 -1.28 -1.40
C ILE A 83 4.92 -2.12 -0.25
N ASN A 84 5.06 -1.51 0.93
CA ASN A 84 5.40 -2.23 2.14
C ASN A 84 4.12 -2.81 2.77
N ILE A 85 4.17 -4.10 3.15
CA ILE A 85 3.06 -4.81 3.81
C ILE A 85 3.56 -5.21 5.19
N LEU A 86 2.87 -4.77 6.25
CA LEU A 86 3.22 -5.09 7.63
C LEU A 86 2.17 -5.99 8.25
N LYS A 87 2.61 -7.10 8.84
CA LYS A 87 1.77 -8.02 9.61
C LYS A 87 1.76 -7.61 11.08
N ALA A 88 0.56 -7.39 11.63
CA ALA A 88 0.34 -7.06 13.03
C ALA A 88 -0.68 -8.03 13.65
N HIS A 89 -0.27 -8.77 14.67
CA HIS A 89 -1.14 -9.75 15.34
C HIS A 89 -2.23 -9.07 16.17
N GLY A 90 -3.42 -9.68 16.17
CA GLY A 90 -4.58 -9.22 16.91
C GLY A 90 -5.50 -8.28 16.14
N LYS A 91 -6.69 -8.04 16.71
CA LYS A 91 -7.87 -7.43 16.08
C LYS A 91 -8.41 -8.27 14.89
N SER A 92 -9.54 -7.82 14.32
CA SER A 92 -10.17 -8.47 13.16
C SER A 92 -9.47 -8.08 11.86
N ALA A 93 -9.55 -8.94 10.84
CA ALA A 93 -9.08 -8.64 9.48
C ALA A 93 -9.75 -7.39 8.87
N LYS A 94 -10.97 -7.06 9.30
CA LYS A 94 -11.68 -5.82 8.93
C LYS A 94 -10.98 -4.54 9.39
N ASN A 95 -10.05 -4.63 10.35
CA ASN A 95 -9.29 -3.51 10.88
C ASN A 95 -7.89 -3.43 10.23
N SER A 96 -7.76 -3.97 9.01
CA SER A 96 -6.60 -3.79 8.12
C SER A 96 -6.86 -2.56 7.23
N TYR A 97 -5.84 -1.73 7.02
CA TYR A 97 -6.03 -0.40 6.42
C TYR A 97 -4.77 0.07 5.68
N LEU A 98 -5.00 0.98 4.73
CA LEU A 98 -3.95 1.78 4.10
C LEU A 98 -3.74 3.04 4.96
N LEU A 99 -2.53 3.57 4.89
CA LEU A 99 -1.80 4.35 5.89
C LEU A 99 -1.08 5.43 4.97
N ASN A 100 -0.86 6.72 5.32
CA ASN A 100 -0.13 7.89 4.69
C ASN A 100 1.36 8.35 5.02
N GLY A 101 2.48 7.61 4.83
CA GLY A 101 3.86 7.87 5.39
C GLY A 101 5.03 6.92 4.94
N TYR A 102 5.65 6.12 5.84
CA TYR A 102 6.30 4.79 5.63
C TYR A 102 6.62 4.13 6.99
N ALA A 103 6.13 2.93 7.26
CA ALA A 103 6.13 2.29 8.57
C ALA A 103 7.19 1.18 8.72
N LEU A 104 7.73 1.07 9.94
CA LEU A 104 8.81 0.16 10.29
C LEU A 104 8.39 -0.74 11.45
N ASN A 105 8.62 -2.05 11.35
CA ASN A 105 8.42 -2.99 12.47
C ASN A 105 9.62 -2.97 13.43
N THR A 106 9.92 -1.81 14.00
CA THR A 106 11.09 -1.56 14.87
C THR A 106 10.77 -0.48 15.90
N ALA A 107 11.09 -0.76 17.17
CA ALA A 107 10.93 0.21 18.26
C ALA A 107 12.10 1.22 18.37
N ARG A 108 11.85 2.32 19.09
CA ARG A 108 12.82 3.32 19.56
C ARG A 108 14.03 2.63 20.22
N ALA A 109 15.20 3.25 20.06
CA ALA A 109 16.44 2.73 20.62
C ALA A 109 16.49 2.78 22.16
N ALA A 110 15.80 3.76 22.79
CA ALA A 110 15.65 3.87 24.23
C ALA A 110 14.26 4.43 24.62
N GLN A 111 13.72 3.97 25.75
CA GLN A 111 12.39 4.36 26.25
C GLN A 111 12.28 5.86 26.63
N GLY A 112 13.40 6.51 26.95
CA GLY A 112 13.45 7.95 27.26
C GLY A 112 13.39 8.88 26.05
N MET A 113 13.42 8.35 24.82
CA MET A 113 13.21 9.17 23.61
C MET A 113 11.74 9.59 23.52
N PRO A 114 11.39 10.77 22.98
CA PRO A 114 9.98 11.13 22.80
C PRO A 114 9.26 10.14 21.87
N PRO A 115 7.95 9.91 22.04
CA PRO A 115 7.19 9.01 21.16
C PRO A 115 6.83 9.68 19.81
N ARG A 116 6.95 11.00 19.71
CA ARG A 116 6.44 11.80 18.59
C ARG A 116 7.34 13.01 18.35
N VAL A 117 7.67 13.29 17.10
CA VAL A 117 8.52 14.42 16.67
C VAL A 117 7.91 15.09 15.44
N THR A 118 7.61 16.39 15.57
CA THR A 118 7.04 17.24 14.52
C THR A 118 7.70 18.63 14.53
N PRO A 119 8.19 19.18 13.40
CA PRO A 119 8.57 18.47 12.18
C PRO A 119 9.89 17.68 12.34
N ALA A 120 10.09 16.66 11.50
CA ALA A 120 11.27 15.80 11.56
C ALA A 120 12.25 16.02 10.39
N ARG A 121 13.56 15.95 10.72
CA ARG A 121 14.66 15.82 9.76
C ARG A 121 15.30 14.44 9.93
N ILE A 122 15.25 13.61 8.90
CA ILE A 122 15.58 12.19 8.94
C ILE A 122 16.99 11.97 8.38
N ALA A 123 17.87 11.35 9.18
CA ALA A 123 19.18 10.88 8.76
C ALA A 123 19.17 9.37 8.50
N CYS A 124 19.45 8.95 7.27
CA CYS A 124 19.47 7.54 6.86
C CYS A 124 20.91 6.98 6.90
N LEU A 125 21.30 6.33 8.00
CA LEU A 125 22.65 5.79 8.20
C LEU A 125 22.73 4.29 7.89
N GLY A 126 23.64 3.91 7.00
CA GLY A 126 23.88 2.52 6.57
C GLY A 126 24.90 1.74 7.42
N PHE A 127 25.39 2.32 8.51
CA PHE A 127 26.48 1.78 9.35
C PHE A 127 26.20 1.99 10.85
N ASN A 128 26.94 1.28 11.71
CA ASN A 128 26.78 1.35 13.16
C ASN A 128 27.60 2.50 13.75
N LEU A 129 26.97 3.32 14.60
CA LEU A 129 27.65 4.39 15.35
C LEU A 129 28.62 3.86 16.43
N GLN A 130 28.25 2.76 17.11
CA GLN A 130 28.93 2.25 18.32
C GLN A 130 30.19 1.42 18.06
N GLY A 131 30.59 1.15 16.81
CA GLY A 131 31.63 0.17 16.54
C GLY A 131 32.37 0.40 15.23
N THR A 132 33.56 0.99 15.32
CA THR A 132 34.52 1.03 14.23
C THR A 132 35.11 -0.38 14.06
N LYS A 133 34.65 -1.12 13.05
CA LYS A 133 35.22 -2.45 12.73
C LYS A 133 36.68 -2.29 12.33
N MET A 134 37.58 -2.95 13.07
CA MET A 134 38.98 -3.09 12.66
C MET A 134 39.07 -3.88 11.35
N GLN A 135 40.05 -3.52 10.52
CA GLN A 135 40.32 -4.24 9.28
C GLN A 135 40.85 -5.66 9.57
N LEU A 136 40.57 -6.59 8.65
CA LEU A 136 40.99 -7.99 8.75
C LEU A 136 42.51 -8.09 8.94
N GLY A 137 42.93 -8.74 10.04
CA GLY A 137 44.35 -8.96 10.38
C GLY A 137 44.88 -8.11 11.55
N ILE A 138 44.16 -7.07 11.99
CA ILE A 138 44.56 -6.27 13.16
C ILE A 138 44.15 -7.00 14.44
N GLN A 139 45.13 -7.40 15.26
CA GLN A 139 44.93 -7.88 16.63
C GLN A 139 45.43 -6.83 17.62
N VAL A 140 44.56 -6.36 18.51
CA VAL A 140 44.95 -5.45 19.60
C VAL A 140 45.24 -6.27 20.84
N LEU A 141 46.52 -6.46 21.14
CA LEU A 141 46.97 -7.10 22.37
C LEU A 141 46.98 -6.08 23.51
N VAL A 142 45.96 -6.11 24.37
CA VAL A 142 45.89 -5.26 25.56
C VAL A 142 46.59 -5.97 26.73
N THR A 143 47.73 -5.42 27.17
CA THR A 143 48.57 -6.01 28.24
C THR A 143 48.32 -5.43 29.64
N ASP A 144 47.66 -4.26 29.74
CA ASP A 144 47.34 -3.59 31.01
C ASP A 144 45.85 -3.19 31.05
N LEU A 145 45.23 -3.35 32.21
CA LEU A 145 43.84 -2.99 32.50
C LEU A 145 43.56 -1.50 32.26
N ARG A 146 44.55 -0.62 32.50
CA ARG A 146 44.41 0.83 32.31
C ARG A 146 44.27 1.24 30.85
N GLU A 147 44.98 0.56 29.95
CA GLU A 147 44.84 0.81 28.50
C GLU A 147 43.49 0.31 27.98
N LEU A 148 42.94 -0.76 28.56
CA LEU A 148 41.58 -1.22 28.24
C LEU A 148 40.52 -0.15 28.56
N GLU A 149 40.64 0.54 29.70
CA GLU A 149 39.72 1.63 30.07
C GLU A 149 39.86 2.84 29.13
N LYS A 150 41.09 3.22 28.75
CA LYS A 150 41.33 4.29 27.78
C LYS A 150 40.75 3.99 26.41
N ILE A 151 40.88 2.75 25.91
CA ILE A 151 40.29 2.32 24.64
C ILE A 151 38.76 2.49 24.72
N ARG A 152 38.13 2.03 25.79
CA ARG A 152 36.67 2.16 25.99
C ARG A 152 36.21 3.61 26.12
N GLN A 153 36.99 4.48 26.77
CA GLN A 153 36.73 5.92 26.80
C GLN A 153 36.84 6.52 25.39
N ARG A 154 37.91 6.23 24.64
CA ARG A 154 38.10 6.77 23.29
C ARG A 154 37.01 6.30 22.32
N GLU A 155 36.53 5.06 22.43
CA GLU A 155 35.36 4.56 21.68
C GLU A 155 34.08 5.35 22.01
N ALA A 156 33.83 5.64 23.29
CA ALA A 156 32.69 6.46 23.73
C ALA A 156 32.80 7.90 23.21
N ASP A 157 33.98 8.52 23.33
CA ASP A 157 34.25 9.87 22.84
C ASP A 157 34.05 9.97 21.32
N THR A 158 34.58 9.01 20.55
CA THR A 158 34.43 8.96 19.08
C THR A 158 32.95 8.81 18.69
N THR A 159 32.19 8.03 19.45
CA THR A 159 30.74 7.89 19.26
C THR A 159 30.03 9.23 19.53
N LYS A 160 30.43 9.95 20.57
CA LYS A 160 29.89 11.27 20.92
C LYS A 160 30.21 12.33 19.87
N GLU A 161 31.47 12.42 19.43
CA GLU A 161 31.94 13.34 18.39
C GLU A 161 31.10 13.19 17.09
N ARG A 162 30.81 11.95 16.68
CA ARG A 162 29.94 11.65 15.52
C ARG A 162 28.47 12.06 15.74
N ILE A 163 27.93 11.86 16.94
CA ILE A 163 26.56 12.28 17.28
C ILE A 163 26.45 13.82 17.27
N GLU A 164 27.45 14.53 17.79
CA GLU A 164 27.47 16.00 17.75
C GLU A 164 27.50 16.56 16.32
N LYS A 165 28.14 15.88 15.36
CA LYS A 165 28.12 16.27 13.94
C LYS A 165 26.72 16.12 13.33
N LEU A 166 26.02 15.00 13.59
CA LEU A 166 24.63 14.81 13.17
C LEU A 166 23.69 15.88 13.76
N LEU A 167 23.86 16.21 15.03
CA LEU A 167 23.08 17.25 15.71
C LEU A 167 23.35 18.64 15.13
N LYS A 168 24.61 18.97 14.81
CA LYS A 168 24.98 20.24 14.15
C LYS A 168 24.40 20.39 12.75
N ALA A 169 24.23 19.28 12.01
CA ALA A 169 23.52 19.27 10.73
C ALA A 169 22.00 19.46 10.87
N GLY A 170 21.46 19.41 12.09
CA GLY A 170 20.02 19.48 12.36
C GLY A 170 19.30 18.15 12.19
N ALA A 171 19.98 17.01 12.33
CA ALA A 171 19.31 15.72 12.45
C ALA A 171 18.62 15.64 13.82
N ASN A 172 17.32 15.35 13.85
CA ASN A 172 16.63 15.06 15.10
C ASN A 172 17.04 13.64 15.54
N TYR A 173 18.13 13.50 16.30
CA TYR A 173 18.61 12.22 16.84
C TYR A 173 18.93 12.29 18.36
N PHE A 174 18.46 11.29 19.12
CA PHE A 174 18.71 11.05 20.56
C PHE A 174 17.93 11.85 21.64
N VAL A 175 17.93 11.26 22.85
CA VAL A 175 17.12 11.61 24.03
C VAL A 175 17.28 13.07 24.46
N GLU A 176 18.53 13.54 24.59
CA GLU A 176 18.83 14.89 25.11
C GLU A 176 18.52 16.01 24.11
N ALA A 177 18.35 15.67 22.83
CA ALA A 177 17.98 16.59 21.75
C ALA A 177 16.49 16.52 21.37
N GLY A 178 15.67 15.80 22.16
CA GLY A 178 14.23 15.69 21.91
C GLY A 178 13.87 14.85 20.68
N ALA A 179 14.60 13.75 20.44
CA ALA A 179 14.58 13.07 19.16
C ALA A 179 14.50 11.53 19.19
N ILE A 180 13.98 10.97 18.09
CA ILE A 180 13.74 9.55 17.87
C ILE A 180 14.92 8.92 17.11
N ALA A 181 15.55 7.92 17.73
CA ALA A 181 16.48 7.03 17.03
C ALA A 181 15.88 5.63 16.93
N VAL A 182 15.91 5.03 15.73
CA VAL A 182 15.41 3.68 15.46
C VAL A 182 16.60 2.75 15.22
N ARG A 183 16.54 1.52 15.75
CA ARG A 183 17.63 0.53 15.67
C ARG A 183 17.16 -0.75 14.99
N ARG A 184 18.11 -1.48 14.37
CA ARG A 184 17.87 -2.77 13.68
C ARG A 184 16.94 -2.70 12.45
N VAL A 185 16.88 -1.53 11.80
CA VAL A 185 16.19 -1.35 10.50
C VAL A 185 16.92 -2.15 9.41
N ARG A 186 16.20 -2.77 8.46
CA ARG A 186 16.83 -3.53 7.37
C ARG A 186 17.40 -2.57 6.33
N LYS A 187 18.42 -3.01 5.59
CA LYS A 187 19.03 -2.19 4.52
C LYS A 187 18.01 -1.78 3.46
N GLU A 188 17.08 -2.67 3.11
CA GLU A 188 15.98 -2.40 2.18
C GLU A 188 15.10 -1.26 2.70
N ASP A 189 14.55 -1.39 3.90
CA ASP A 189 13.69 -0.39 4.54
C ASP A 189 14.38 0.99 4.61
N ILE A 190 15.69 1.05 4.91
CA ILE A 190 16.46 2.31 4.90
C ILE A 190 16.42 3.01 3.52
N HIS A 191 16.48 2.24 2.42
CA HIS A 191 16.40 2.82 1.07
C HIS A 191 14.96 3.27 0.73
N HIS A 192 13.95 2.57 1.24
CA HIS A 192 12.55 2.98 1.07
C HIS A 192 12.23 4.25 1.87
N VAL A 193 12.65 4.34 3.15
CA VAL A 193 12.54 5.56 3.97
C VAL A 193 13.29 6.72 3.32
N ALA A 194 14.52 6.49 2.85
CA ALA A 194 15.29 7.51 2.15
C ALA A 194 14.57 8.04 0.90
N LYS A 195 13.99 7.15 0.08
CA LYS A 195 13.21 7.55 -1.10
C LYS A 195 11.92 8.30 -0.73
N ALA A 196 11.24 7.91 0.35
CA ALA A 196 10.01 8.55 0.80
C ALA A 196 10.24 9.95 1.40
N ALA A 197 11.28 10.09 2.23
CA ALA A 197 11.64 11.36 2.90
C ALA A 197 12.57 12.27 2.08
N GLY A 198 13.02 11.83 0.89
CA GLY A 198 14.03 12.55 0.09
C GLY A 198 15.44 12.56 0.68
N ALA A 199 15.74 11.69 1.65
CA ALA A 199 17.07 11.59 2.27
C ALA A 199 18.08 10.85 1.37
N THR A 200 19.37 11.09 1.60
CA THR A 200 20.44 10.26 1.02
C THR A 200 20.91 9.22 2.03
N VAL A 201 21.09 7.96 1.60
CA VAL A 201 21.61 6.89 2.47
C VAL A 201 23.14 7.02 2.60
N VAL A 202 23.62 7.35 3.79
CA VAL A 202 25.06 7.55 4.07
C VAL A 202 25.69 6.24 4.54
N SER A 203 26.66 5.70 3.79
CA SER A 203 27.35 4.44 4.11
C SER A 203 28.54 4.59 5.04
N THR A 204 29.16 5.78 5.08
CA THR A 204 30.36 6.11 5.88
C THR A 204 30.33 7.60 6.18
N PHE A 205 30.83 8.04 7.34
CA PHE A 205 31.04 9.48 7.63
C PHE A 205 32.26 10.09 6.93
N VAL A 206 33.14 9.25 6.38
CA VAL A 206 34.44 9.67 5.85
C VAL A 206 34.27 10.10 4.39
N ASP A 207 34.53 11.37 4.12
CA ASP A 207 34.58 11.93 2.76
C ASP A 207 35.83 11.44 2.01
N MET A 208 35.90 11.72 0.71
CA MET A 208 37.05 11.33 -0.13
C MET A 208 38.39 11.93 0.33
N GLU A 209 38.35 12.98 1.15
CA GLU A 209 39.50 13.69 1.71
C GLU A 209 39.92 13.15 3.10
N GLY A 210 39.19 12.18 3.66
CA GLY A 210 39.49 11.53 4.94
C GLY A 210 38.88 12.21 6.18
N GLU A 211 38.32 13.40 6.02
CA GLU A 211 37.58 14.09 7.08
C GLU A 211 36.21 13.45 7.33
N GLU A 212 35.74 13.51 8.58
CA GLU A 212 34.40 13.07 8.94
C GLU A 212 33.44 14.27 9.01
N THR A 213 32.69 14.53 7.93
CA THR A 213 31.66 15.57 7.89
C THR A 213 30.25 14.97 7.72
N PHE A 214 29.21 15.80 7.88
CA PHE A 214 27.83 15.42 7.59
C PHE A 214 27.01 16.66 7.26
N ASP A 215 26.63 16.81 6.00
CA ASP A 215 25.90 17.98 5.51
C ASP A 215 24.39 17.90 5.75
N SER A 216 23.78 19.05 6.03
CA SER A 216 22.31 19.18 6.12
C SER A 216 21.57 18.88 4.81
N SER A 217 22.28 18.79 3.67
CA SER A 217 21.72 18.41 2.37
C SER A 217 21.41 16.91 2.24
N LEU A 218 22.01 16.07 3.09
CA LEU A 218 21.81 14.63 3.10
C LEU A 218 20.55 14.21 3.88
N LEU A 219 19.98 15.14 4.67
CA LEU A 219 18.79 14.93 5.50
C LEU A 219 17.52 14.95 4.66
N GLY A 220 16.66 13.95 4.89
CA GLY A 220 15.28 13.97 4.40
C GLY A 220 14.37 14.78 5.33
N HIS A 221 13.18 15.08 4.84
CA HIS A 221 12.13 15.76 5.59
C HIS A 221 10.92 14.83 5.79
N ALA A 222 10.30 14.91 6.95
CA ALA A 222 8.98 14.35 7.22
C ALA A 222 8.21 15.30 8.15
N ASP A 223 6.91 15.45 7.90
CA ASP A 223 6.04 16.30 8.70
C ASP A 223 5.91 15.78 10.15
N GLU A 224 5.84 14.46 10.30
CA GLU A 224 5.71 13.78 11.59
C GLU A 224 6.45 12.43 11.60
N VAL A 225 7.07 12.08 12.72
CA VAL A 225 7.58 10.73 13.02
C VAL A 225 7.03 10.31 14.38
N VAL A 226 6.28 9.20 14.42
CA VAL A 226 5.66 8.65 15.63
C VAL A 226 6.11 7.20 15.85
N GLU A 227 6.37 6.83 17.09
CA GLU A 227 6.26 5.44 17.54
C GLU A 227 4.89 5.25 18.21
N GLU A 228 3.93 4.74 17.45
CA GLU A 228 2.60 4.40 17.96
C GLU A 228 2.44 2.89 18.16
N HIS A 229 1.79 2.52 19.26
CA HIS A 229 1.52 1.14 19.62
C HIS A 229 0.31 0.62 18.81
N ILE A 230 0.52 0.45 17.50
CA ILE A 230 -0.45 0.30 16.39
C ILE A 230 -1.93 0.14 16.82
N ALA A 231 -2.50 1.24 17.28
CA ALA A 231 -3.87 1.63 17.04
C ALA A 231 -3.77 2.89 16.20
N ASP A 232 -3.18 2.65 15.02
CA ASP A 232 -3.09 3.54 13.87
C ASP A 232 -1.98 4.62 14.08
N ASN A 233 -1.31 5.30 13.11
CA ASN A 233 -1.56 5.50 11.66
C ASN A 233 -0.30 5.51 10.69
N ASP A 234 -0.47 6.00 9.45
CA ASP A 234 0.44 6.40 8.30
C ASP A 234 1.62 5.56 7.56
N VAL A 235 1.55 5.36 6.19
CA VAL A 235 2.00 4.30 5.16
C VAL A 235 2.63 3.00 5.59
N SER A 236 1.90 1.97 5.20
CA SER A 236 2.21 0.60 4.79
C SER A 236 0.84 -0.07 4.77
N LEU A 237 0.62 -1.11 3.98
CA LEU A 237 -0.62 -1.86 4.12
C LEU A 237 -0.53 -2.68 5.41
N ILE A 238 -1.19 -2.25 6.49
CA ILE A 238 -1.18 -2.99 7.76
C ILE A 238 -2.25 -4.06 7.72
N LEU A 239 -1.80 -5.31 7.81
CA LEU A 239 -2.66 -6.48 7.90
C LEU A 239 -2.83 -6.87 9.36
N ARG A 240 -4.09 -6.96 9.78
CA ARG A 240 -4.48 -7.44 11.10
C ARG A 240 -5.17 -8.78 11.01
N GLY A 241 -4.96 -9.64 11.98
CA GLY A 241 -5.46 -11.00 11.94
C GLY A 241 -5.28 -11.72 13.26
N ALA A 242 -6.09 -12.75 13.48
CA ALA A 242 -6.09 -13.51 14.73
C ALA A 242 -4.75 -14.23 14.97
N ASN A 243 -4.23 -14.90 13.93
CA ASN A 243 -3.05 -15.76 13.99
C ASN A 243 -2.09 -15.48 12.82
N ASP A 244 -0.80 -15.79 12.97
CA ASP A 244 0.22 -15.73 11.91
C ASP A 244 -0.22 -16.37 10.59
N TYR A 245 -0.74 -17.60 10.64
CA TYR A 245 -1.21 -18.32 9.46
C TYR A 245 -2.28 -17.58 8.66
N MET A 246 -3.13 -16.80 9.33
CA MET A 246 -4.14 -15.97 8.68
C MET A 246 -3.50 -14.73 8.05
N LEU A 247 -2.51 -14.12 8.71
CA LEU A 247 -1.79 -12.97 8.19
C LEU A 247 -0.89 -13.32 6.99
N ASP A 248 -0.26 -14.49 7.00
CA ASP A 248 0.51 -15.02 5.86
C ASP A 248 -0.39 -15.27 4.65
N GLU A 249 -1.56 -15.87 4.85
CA GLU A 249 -2.54 -16.08 3.76
C GLU A 249 -3.17 -14.77 3.28
N MET A 250 -3.40 -13.79 4.19
CA MET A 250 -3.84 -12.44 3.80
C MET A 250 -2.77 -11.68 3.01
N GLU A 251 -1.50 -11.72 3.43
CA GLU A 251 -0.37 -11.13 2.70
C GLU A 251 -0.27 -11.74 1.30
N ARG A 252 -0.37 -13.07 1.20
CA ARG A 252 -0.37 -13.79 -0.08
C ARG A 252 -1.55 -13.42 -0.96
N ALA A 253 -2.77 -13.43 -0.43
CA ALA A 253 -3.99 -13.09 -1.16
C ALA A 253 -3.95 -11.63 -1.66
N LEU A 254 -3.36 -10.72 -0.89
CA LEU A 254 -3.14 -9.33 -1.30
C LEU A 254 -2.02 -9.20 -2.32
N TYR A 255 -0.93 -9.96 -2.21
CA TYR A 255 0.12 -9.98 -3.21
C TYR A 255 -0.38 -10.52 -4.56
N ASP A 256 -1.23 -11.56 -4.53
CA ASP A 256 -1.93 -12.07 -5.71
C ASP A 256 -2.92 -11.04 -6.25
N SER A 257 -3.68 -10.35 -5.39
CA SER A 257 -4.60 -9.28 -5.79
C SER A 257 -3.88 -8.07 -6.42
N LEU A 258 -2.76 -7.62 -5.85
CA LEU A 258 -1.90 -6.57 -6.40
C LEU A 258 -1.23 -7.02 -7.71
N SER A 259 -0.85 -8.30 -7.80
CA SER A 259 -0.31 -8.90 -9.03
C SER A 259 -1.36 -9.00 -10.13
N ILE A 260 -2.62 -9.30 -9.78
CA ILE A 260 -3.77 -9.26 -10.69
C ILE A 260 -4.05 -7.80 -11.08
N ALA A 261 -4.14 -6.87 -10.14
CA ALA A 261 -4.41 -5.45 -10.41
C ALA A 261 -3.37 -4.84 -11.35
N LYS A 262 -2.08 -5.05 -11.06
CA LYS A 262 -0.97 -4.73 -11.97
C LYS A 262 -1.18 -5.38 -13.34
N ARG A 263 -1.37 -6.70 -13.37
CA ARG A 263 -1.59 -7.45 -14.63
C ARG A 263 -2.86 -7.05 -15.36
N THR A 264 -3.84 -6.43 -14.71
CA THR A 264 -5.14 -6.06 -15.27
C THR A 264 -5.12 -4.66 -15.85
N LEU A 265 -4.45 -3.72 -15.19
CA LEU A 265 -4.02 -2.46 -15.82
C LEU A 265 -3.03 -2.70 -16.97
N GLU A 266 -2.30 -3.82 -16.95
CA GLU A 266 -1.44 -4.28 -18.05
C GLU A 266 -2.19 -5.21 -19.08
N SER A 267 -3.31 -5.87 -18.72
CA SER A 267 -4.04 -6.89 -19.55
C SER A 267 -5.28 -7.57 -18.88
N ASN A 268 -6.44 -7.60 -19.56
CA ASN A 268 -7.75 -8.11 -19.04
C ASN A 268 -7.82 -9.59 -18.56
N THR A 269 -7.88 -9.90 -17.24
CA THR A 269 -8.11 -11.28 -16.72
C THR A 269 -8.88 -11.43 -15.38
N ILE A 270 -10.02 -10.77 -15.17
CA ILE A 270 -10.74 -10.82 -13.86
C ILE A 270 -11.63 -12.08 -13.66
N LEU A 271 -12.28 -12.58 -14.71
CA LEU A 271 -13.46 -13.48 -14.61
C LEU A 271 -13.27 -14.81 -13.84
N ALA A 272 -12.10 -15.43 -13.88
CA ALA A 272 -11.91 -16.77 -13.30
C ALA A 272 -11.77 -16.78 -11.76
N VAL A 273 -11.33 -15.65 -11.17
CA VAL A 273 -11.07 -15.53 -9.73
C VAL A 273 -12.39 -15.44 -8.95
N ASN A 274 -13.33 -14.64 -9.43
CA ASN A 274 -14.65 -14.43 -8.81
C ASN A 274 -15.50 -15.72 -8.72
N ALA A 275 -15.17 -16.74 -9.51
CA ALA A 275 -15.84 -18.04 -9.51
C ALA A 275 -15.26 -19.05 -8.49
N ALA A 276 -14.30 -18.63 -7.66
CA ALA A 276 -13.56 -19.50 -6.74
C ALA A 276 -12.94 -20.74 -7.43
N LYS A 277 -12.40 -20.56 -8.64
CA LYS A 277 -11.68 -21.58 -9.41
C LYS A 277 -10.21 -21.21 -9.59
N ASP A 278 -9.38 -22.19 -9.91
CA ASP A 278 -7.97 -22.00 -10.26
C ASP A 278 -7.82 -21.22 -11.58
N ALA A 279 -7.75 -19.89 -11.45
CA ALA A 279 -7.56 -18.97 -12.55
C ALA A 279 -6.25 -19.22 -13.31
N THR A 280 -5.19 -19.67 -12.63
CA THR A 280 -3.87 -19.91 -13.24
C THR A 280 -3.96 -21.00 -14.30
N LYS A 281 -4.54 -22.15 -13.93
CA LYS A 281 -4.70 -23.30 -14.83
C LYS A 281 -5.74 -23.05 -15.91
N LEU A 282 -6.87 -22.43 -15.57
CA LEU A 282 -7.95 -22.19 -16.52
C LEU A 282 -7.61 -21.12 -17.55
N VAL A 283 -7.00 -20.00 -17.15
CA VAL A 283 -6.61 -18.93 -18.08
C VAL A 283 -5.43 -19.37 -18.96
N ALA A 284 -4.46 -20.12 -18.44
CA ALA A 284 -3.39 -20.68 -19.27
C ALA A 284 -3.95 -21.60 -20.38
N LYS A 285 -4.91 -22.46 -20.03
CA LYS A 285 -5.56 -23.36 -20.99
C LYS A 285 -6.45 -22.59 -21.98
N LEU A 286 -7.19 -21.59 -21.53
CA LEU A 286 -8.02 -20.73 -22.38
C LEU A 286 -7.18 -19.94 -23.39
N ARG A 287 -6.07 -19.32 -22.94
CA ARG A 287 -5.10 -18.63 -23.81
C ARG A 287 -4.48 -19.57 -24.84
N ALA A 288 -4.20 -20.82 -24.48
CA ALA A 288 -3.71 -21.82 -25.44
C ALA A 288 -4.74 -22.13 -26.54
N TYR A 289 -6.04 -22.24 -26.20
CA TYR A 289 -7.10 -22.39 -27.20
C TYR A 289 -7.29 -21.15 -28.06
N HIS A 290 -7.23 -19.94 -27.47
CA HIS A 290 -7.31 -18.68 -28.22
C HIS A 290 -6.11 -18.46 -29.16
N HIS A 291 -4.90 -18.88 -28.76
CA HIS A 291 -3.71 -18.89 -29.63
C HIS A 291 -3.84 -19.89 -30.79
N LEU A 292 -4.66 -20.93 -30.64
CA LEU A 292 -5.04 -21.86 -31.71
C LEU A 292 -6.28 -21.37 -32.50
N CYS A 293 -6.64 -20.09 -32.37
CA CYS A 293 -7.79 -19.42 -33.00
C CYS A 293 -9.19 -19.95 -32.62
N TYR A 294 -9.33 -20.76 -31.56
CA TYR A 294 -10.64 -21.16 -31.02
C TYR A 294 -11.27 -20.05 -30.18
N MET A 295 -11.56 -18.90 -30.79
CA MET A 295 -12.06 -17.67 -30.13
C MET A 295 -13.33 -17.92 -29.29
N ASP A 296 -14.13 -18.89 -29.69
CA ASP A 296 -15.40 -19.28 -29.06
C ASP A 296 -15.23 -20.03 -27.74
N SER A 297 -13.99 -20.39 -27.39
CA SER A 297 -13.63 -21.02 -26.12
C SER A 297 -13.86 -20.06 -24.96
N GLY A 298 -14.63 -20.51 -23.96
CA GLY A 298 -14.91 -19.84 -22.71
C GLY A 298 -14.71 -20.76 -21.51
N LEU A 299 -15.24 -20.35 -20.36
CA LEU A 299 -15.09 -21.05 -19.08
C LEU A 299 -16.43 -21.60 -18.58
N ASP A 300 -16.47 -22.89 -18.26
CA ASP A 300 -17.52 -23.51 -17.47
C ASP A 300 -17.20 -23.31 -15.98
N LEU A 301 -17.84 -22.33 -15.36
CA LEU A 301 -17.63 -22.03 -13.94
C LEU A 301 -18.26 -23.07 -13.01
N SER A 302 -19.25 -23.83 -13.48
CA SER A 302 -19.85 -24.91 -12.69
C SER A 302 -18.89 -26.09 -12.59
N LYS A 303 -18.41 -26.58 -13.75
CA LYS A 303 -17.52 -27.74 -13.86
C LYS A 303 -16.04 -27.41 -13.65
N GLY A 304 -15.65 -26.13 -13.72
CA GLY A 304 -14.25 -25.70 -13.59
C GLY A 304 -13.40 -26.14 -14.79
N THR A 305 -13.93 -26.03 -16.01
CA THR A 305 -13.26 -26.47 -17.25
C THR A 305 -13.40 -25.44 -18.36
N THR A 306 -12.46 -25.44 -19.32
CA THR A 306 -12.63 -24.73 -20.60
C THR A 306 -13.68 -25.45 -21.46
N ARG A 307 -14.60 -24.71 -22.08
CA ARG A 307 -15.62 -25.27 -23.00
C ARG A 307 -15.85 -24.35 -24.21
N ASN A 308 -16.44 -24.86 -25.29
CA ASN A 308 -16.97 -24.00 -26.35
C ASN A 308 -18.26 -23.32 -25.85
N THR A 309 -18.28 -21.98 -25.92
CA THR A 309 -19.38 -21.15 -25.40
C THR A 309 -20.55 -21.12 -26.38
N LEU A 310 -20.25 -21.14 -27.68
CA LEU A 310 -21.22 -21.20 -28.78
C LEU A 310 -22.00 -22.53 -28.79
N GLU A 311 -21.31 -23.67 -28.64
CA GLU A 311 -21.95 -25.00 -28.57
C GLU A 311 -22.84 -25.18 -27.33
N THR A 312 -22.57 -24.44 -26.25
CA THR A 312 -23.37 -24.51 -25.01
C THR A 312 -24.50 -23.49 -24.95
N GLY A 313 -24.73 -22.73 -26.04
CA GLY A 313 -25.84 -21.78 -26.15
C GLY A 313 -25.71 -20.57 -25.21
N VAL A 314 -24.52 -20.32 -24.64
CA VAL A 314 -24.30 -19.19 -23.73
C VAL A 314 -23.83 -18.01 -24.55
N PHE A 315 -24.79 -17.15 -24.89
CA PHE A 315 -24.56 -15.92 -25.62
C PHE A 315 -24.75 -14.73 -24.69
N GLU A 316 -23.74 -13.86 -24.62
CA GLU A 316 -23.89 -12.52 -24.07
C GLU A 316 -23.72 -11.52 -25.22
N PRO A 317 -24.57 -10.50 -25.34
CA PRO A 317 -24.39 -9.48 -26.38
C PRO A 317 -23.09 -8.72 -26.13
N ALA A 318 -22.18 -8.69 -27.11
CA ALA A 318 -20.90 -7.99 -26.99
C ALA A 318 -21.06 -6.51 -26.56
N MET A 319 -22.15 -5.88 -26.99
CA MET A 319 -22.56 -4.53 -26.57
C MET A 319 -22.66 -4.39 -25.04
N SER A 320 -23.17 -5.39 -24.32
CA SER A 320 -23.25 -5.38 -22.85
C SER A 320 -21.85 -5.24 -22.24
N LYS A 321 -20.90 -6.09 -22.63
CA LYS A 321 -19.54 -6.06 -22.07
C LYS A 321 -18.77 -4.78 -22.43
N VAL A 322 -18.95 -4.26 -23.65
CA VAL A 322 -18.35 -2.98 -24.07
C VAL A 322 -18.92 -1.83 -23.22
N LYS A 323 -20.24 -1.79 -23.00
CA LYS A 323 -20.91 -0.76 -22.19
C LYS A 323 -20.50 -0.83 -20.71
N ILE A 324 -20.44 -2.01 -20.12
CA ILE A 324 -19.97 -2.21 -18.72
C ILE A 324 -18.59 -1.57 -18.52
N ILE A 325 -17.63 -1.86 -19.41
CA ILE A 325 -16.26 -1.32 -19.31
C ILE A 325 -16.26 0.19 -19.55
N GLN A 326 -17.00 0.67 -20.56
CA GLN A 326 -17.09 2.09 -20.89
C GLN A 326 -17.62 2.91 -19.70
N PHE A 327 -18.79 2.52 -19.16
CA PHE A 327 -19.43 3.25 -18.08
C PHE A 327 -18.65 3.14 -16.77
N ALA A 328 -18.12 1.96 -16.41
CA ALA A 328 -17.30 1.81 -15.21
C ALA A 328 -16.02 2.68 -15.26
N THR A 329 -15.40 2.80 -16.44
CA THR A 329 -14.25 3.68 -16.66
C THR A 329 -14.65 5.15 -16.55
N GLU A 330 -15.77 5.54 -17.16
CA GLU A 330 -16.28 6.92 -17.12
C GLU A 330 -16.66 7.36 -15.70
N ALA A 331 -17.35 6.52 -14.93
CA ALA A 331 -17.67 6.76 -13.52
C ALA A 331 -16.39 6.85 -12.66
N SER A 332 -15.41 5.97 -12.88
CA SER A 332 -14.12 6.02 -12.19
C SER A 332 -13.36 7.33 -12.48
N ILE A 333 -13.33 7.76 -13.75
CA ILE A 333 -12.75 9.06 -14.15
C ILE A 333 -13.51 10.22 -13.53
N ARG A 334 -14.85 10.17 -13.49
CA ARG A 334 -15.69 11.22 -12.90
C ARG A 334 -15.43 11.38 -11.41
N ILE A 335 -15.27 10.28 -10.67
CA ILE A 335 -14.91 10.27 -9.25
C ILE A 335 -13.47 10.80 -9.05
N LEU A 336 -12.49 10.30 -9.80
CA LEU A 336 -11.08 10.74 -9.73
C LEU A 336 -10.84 12.20 -10.15
N ARG A 337 -11.81 12.84 -10.82
CA ARG A 337 -11.76 14.27 -11.20
C ARG A 337 -12.30 15.22 -10.13
N VAL A 338 -12.95 14.72 -9.07
CA VAL A 338 -13.43 15.56 -7.97
C VAL A 338 -12.24 15.89 -7.06
N GLY A 339 -11.66 17.08 -7.23
CA GLY A 339 -10.58 17.58 -6.38
C GLY A 339 -11.07 18.16 -5.05
N ASP A 340 -12.18 18.91 -5.08
CA ASP A 340 -12.75 19.60 -3.92
C ASP A 340 -14.19 19.13 -3.66
N MET A 341 -14.54 18.96 -2.38
CA MET A 341 -15.92 18.65 -1.94
C MET A 341 -16.47 19.77 -1.06
N ILE A 342 -17.49 20.49 -1.56
CA ILE A 342 -18.20 21.52 -0.80
C ILE A 342 -19.46 20.90 -0.20
N MET A 343 -19.46 20.69 1.12
CA MET A 343 -20.63 20.18 1.85
C MET A 343 -21.46 21.33 2.42
N LEU A 344 -22.71 21.45 1.97
CA LEU A 344 -23.70 22.37 2.54
C LEU A 344 -24.56 21.62 3.56
N VAL A 345 -24.25 21.78 4.84
CA VAL A 345 -25.06 21.23 5.93
C VAL A 345 -26.38 21.99 5.99
N LYS A 346 -27.51 21.28 5.83
CA LYS A 346 -28.83 21.85 6.07
C LYS A 346 -29.07 21.91 7.58
N ASP A 347 -29.34 23.11 8.09
CA ASP A 347 -29.66 23.30 9.50
C ASP A 347 -31.06 22.75 9.80
N GLU A 348 -31.14 21.57 10.43
CA GLU A 348 -32.41 20.89 10.72
C GLU A 348 -33.30 21.67 11.71
N SER A 349 -32.75 22.71 12.36
CA SER A 349 -33.44 23.62 13.27
C SER A 349 -34.68 24.33 12.69
N GLN A 350 -34.89 24.28 11.36
CA GLN A 350 -36.02 24.93 10.67
C GLN A 350 -37.19 24.00 10.29
N LYS A 351 -37.15 22.69 10.61
CA LYS A 351 -38.37 21.85 10.57
C LYS A 351 -39.15 21.99 11.88
N ARG A 352 -40.04 22.99 11.94
CA ARG A 352 -41.11 23.12 12.94
C ARG A 352 -42.47 23.13 12.27
#